data_AF-A0A3M0YFB1-F1
#
_entry.id   AF-A0A3M0YFB1-F1
#
_cell.length_a   1.000
_cell.length_b   1.000
_cell.length_c   1.000
_cell.angle_alpha   90.00
_cell.angle_beta   90.00
_cell.angle_gamma   90.00
#
_symmetry.space_group_name_H-M   'P 1'
#
loop_
_entity.id
_entity.type
_entity.pdbx_description
1 polymer ?
#
loop_
_entity_poly.entity_id
_entity_poly.type
_entity_poly.pdbx_seq_one_letter_code
_entity_poly.pdbx_strand_id
1 'polypeptide(L)'
;MIRRSVLERTGLKYDPAFRHAEDRDLWTRLAPYTAITSLPKVLVHYRILPTSVCRVHRAEQRVKDAAITRREVARLLGQAPPRAALETLLNAFGRGDGGEMYPDPDFAGAADLLFQAYRRFCQRPLAPTDQRAIERDVAWRLLVLGRYAALHSTR
;
A
#
# COMPACT_ATOMS: atom_id res chain seq x y z
N MET A 1 -0.99 10.78 -14.50
CA MET A 1 -0.02 11.61 -15.25
C MET A 1 0.61 12.62 -14.29
N ILE A 2 1.82 13.11 -14.58
CA ILE A 2 2.52 14.10 -13.75
C ILE A 2 3.06 15.24 -14.61
N ARG A 3 3.12 16.45 -14.04
CA ARG A 3 3.75 17.61 -14.66
C ARG A 3 5.27 17.43 -14.65
N ARG A 4 5.93 17.66 -15.80
CA ARG A 4 7.39 17.58 -15.94
C ARG A 4 8.14 18.41 -14.89
N SER A 5 7.65 19.62 -14.60
CA SER A 5 8.27 20.53 -13.62
C SER A 5 8.35 19.95 -12.20
N VAL A 6 7.47 19.00 -11.83
CA VAL A 6 7.56 18.31 -10.53
C VAL A 6 8.76 17.35 -10.51
N LEU A 7 9.01 16.65 -11.62
CA LEU A 7 10.16 15.75 -11.73
C LEU A 7 11.47 16.53 -11.75
N GLU A 8 11.53 17.64 -12.52
CA GLU A 8 12.73 18.49 -12.57
C GLU A 8 13.06 19.12 -11.23
N ARG A 9 12.05 19.65 -10.51
CA ARG A 9 12.23 20.26 -9.19
C ARG A 9 12.69 19.27 -8.12
N THR A 10 12.19 18.04 -8.17
CA THR A 10 12.50 17.02 -7.14
C THR A 10 13.73 16.18 -7.47
N GLY A 11 14.14 16.14 -8.73
CA GLY A 11 15.22 15.27 -9.22
C GLY A 11 14.90 13.77 -9.12
N LEU A 12 13.67 13.39 -8.75
CA LEU A 12 13.28 12.00 -8.55
C LEU A 12 13.24 11.26 -9.88
N LYS A 13 13.94 10.13 -9.91
CA LYS A 13 13.98 9.17 -11.02
C LYS A 13 13.54 7.80 -10.52
N TYR A 14 13.31 6.87 -11.44
CA TYR A 14 13.18 5.47 -11.08
C TYR A 14 14.44 4.99 -10.38
N ASP A 15 14.25 4.27 -9.28
CA ASP A 15 15.33 3.64 -8.53
C ASP A 15 15.47 2.17 -9.02
N PRO A 16 16.63 1.77 -9.58
CA PRO A 16 16.85 0.41 -10.04
C PRO A 16 16.63 -0.67 -8.97
N ALA A 17 16.76 -0.34 -7.69
CA ALA A 17 16.49 -1.26 -6.58
C ALA A 17 15.03 -1.76 -6.55
N PHE A 18 14.10 -0.99 -7.14
CA PHE A 18 12.67 -1.30 -7.17
C PHE A 18 12.19 -1.82 -8.53
N ARG A 19 13.06 -2.47 -9.33
CA ARG A 19 12.68 -3.12 -10.59
C ARG A 19 11.39 -3.94 -10.45
N HIS A 20 10.45 -3.85 -11.38
CA HIS A 20 9.08 -4.41 -11.33
C HIS A 20 8.08 -3.70 -10.39
N ALA A 21 8.52 -2.80 -9.51
CA ALA A 21 7.67 -1.96 -8.65
C ALA A 21 8.03 -0.47 -8.82
N GLU A 22 8.59 -0.10 -9.98
CA GLU A 22 9.20 1.21 -10.23
C GLU A 22 8.18 2.35 -10.13
N ASP A 23 6.97 2.11 -10.62
CA ASP A 23 5.88 3.08 -10.60
C ASP A 23 5.43 3.37 -9.17
N ARG A 24 5.19 2.33 -8.37
CA ARG A 24 4.75 2.46 -6.98
C ARG A 24 5.80 3.17 -6.11
N ASP A 25 7.07 2.82 -6.27
CA ASP A 25 8.15 3.50 -5.57
C ASP A 25 8.21 4.98 -5.96
N LEU A 26 8.16 5.30 -7.25
CA LEU A 26 8.22 6.68 -7.72
C LEU A 26 7.03 7.50 -7.21
N TRP A 27 5.80 6.98 -7.30
CA TRP A 27 4.60 7.70 -6.87
C TRP A 27 4.59 7.98 -5.36
N THR A 28 5.03 7.01 -4.54
CA THR A 28 5.10 7.21 -3.09
C THR A 28 6.15 8.26 -2.71
N ARG A 29 7.31 8.27 -3.37
CA ARG A 29 8.33 9.33 -3.17
C ARG A 29 7.89 10.70 -3.67
N LEU A 30 7.00 10.78 -4.66
CA LEU A 30 6.45 12.03 -5.19
C LEU A 30 5.31 12.61 -4.35
N ALA A 31 4.57 11.78 -3.61
CA ALA A 31 3.40 12.18 -2.84
C ALA A 31 3.63 13.36 -1.86
N PRO A 32 4.82 13.56 -1.27
CA PRO A 32 5.10 14.74 -0.44
C PRO A 32 5.25 16.05 -1.22
N TYR A 33 5.53 16.00 -2.53
CA TYR A 33 5.90 17.17 -3.34
C TYR A 33 4.77 17.69 -4.24
N THR A 34 3.65 16.97 -4.31
CA THR A 34 2.49 17.33 -5.13
C THR A 34 1.23 16.61 -4.65
N ALA A 35 0.06 17.12 -5.03
CA ALA A 35 -1.20 16.44 -4.79
C ALA A 35 -1.39 15.32 -5.83
N ILE A 36 -1.82 14.15 -5.36
CA ILE A 36 -2.14 13.00 -6.21
C ILE A 36 -3.63 12.73 -6.08
N THR A 37 -4.31 12.53 -7.21
CA THR A 37 -5.73 12.17 -7.23
C THR A 37 -6.00 11.12 -8.30
N SER A 38 -6.95 10.24 -8.00
CA SER A 38 -7.46 9.24 -8.95
C SER A 38 -8.69 9.81 -9.64
N LEU A 39 -8.68 9.84 -10.97
CA LEU A 39 -9.84 10.26 -11.73
C LEU A 39 -10.86 9.12 -11.76
N PRO A 40 -12.14 9.36 -11.41
CA PRO A 40 -13.18 8.32 -11.40
C PRO A 40 -13.70 8.03 -12.82
N LYS A 41 -12.78 7.75 -13.76
CA LYS A 41 -13.05 7.49 -15.17
C LYS A 41 -12.17 6.35 -15.65
N VAL A 42 -12.72 5.48 -16.49
CA VAL A 42 -11.93 4.44 -17.18
C VAL A 42 -11.15 5.11 -18.31
N LEU A 43 -9.85 5.37 -18.07
CA LEU A 43 -8.98 6.08 -19.02
C LEU A 43 -7.95 5.17 -19.70
N VAL A 44 -7.84 3.91 -19.26
CA VAL A 44 -6.84 2.96 -19.75
C VAL A 44 -7.46 1.57 -19.84
N HIS A 45 -7.31 0.91 -20.99
CA HIS A 45 -7.57 -0.52 -21.14
C HIS A 45 -6.23 -1.27 -21.06
N TYR A 46 -6.00 -1.94 -19.93
CA TYR A 46 -4.75 -2.66 -19.69
C TYR A 46 -4.81 -4.09 -20.23
N ARG A 47 -3.81 -4.50 -21.01
CA ARG A 47 -3.71 -5.87 -21.55
C ARG A 47 -3.01 -6.78 -20.55
N ILE A 48 -3.67 -7.88 -20.17
CA ILE A 48 -3.12 -8.89 -19.26
C ILE A 48 -2.77 -10.15 -20.07
N LEU A 49 -1.50 -10.51 -20.08
CA LEU A 49 -0.96 -11.71 -20.75
C LEU A 49 -0.29 -12.61 -19.70
N PRO A 50 -0.13 -13.93 -19.96
CA PRO A 50 0.66 -14.80 -19.08
C PRO A 50 2.07 -14.29 -18.81
N THR A 51 2.67 -13.62 -19.79
CA THR A 51 4.01 -13.01 -19.74
C THR A 51 4.04 -11.59 -19.16
N SER A 52 2.91 -11.05 -18.71
CA SER A 52 2.87 -9.74 -18.05
C SER A 52 3.77 -9.74 -16.81
N VAL A 53 4.51 -8.64 -16.61
CA VAL A 53 5.44 -8.46 -15.48
C VAL A 53 4.79 -8.79 -14.15
N CYS A 54 3.54 -8.35 -13.91
CA CYS A 54 2.83 -8.60 -12.65
C CYS A 54 2.42 -10.07 -12.41
N ARG A 55 2.55 -10.92 -13.43
CA ARG A 55 2.37 -12.38 -13.31
C ARG A 55 3.71 -13.07 -13.13
N VAL A 56 4.69 -12.75 -13.97
CA VAL A 56 6.01 -13.40 -13.98
C VAL A 56 6.84 -13.03 -12.74
N HIS A 57 6.84 -11.77 -12.33
CA HIS A 57 7.72 -11.24 -11.27
C HIS A 57 6.98 -10.96 -9.96
N ARG A 58 5.85 -11.63 -9.72
CA ARG A 58 4.97 -11.34 -8.58
C ARG A 58 5.67 -11.47 -7.22
N ALA A 59 6.48 -12.50 -7.03
CA ALA A 59 7.18 -12.72 -5.77
C ALA A 59 8.15 -11.56 -5.46
N GLU A 60 8.94 -11.14 -6.45
CA GLU A 60 9.83 -9.99 -6.32
C GLU A 60 9.08 -8.67 -6.09
N GLN A 61 7.96 -8.48 -6.80
CA GLN A 61 7.10 -7.31 -6.60
C GLN A 61 6.57 -7.26 -5.16
N ARG A 62 6.13 -8.38 -4.59
CA ARG A 62 5.65 -8.42 -3.20
C ARG A 62 6.73 -8.01 -2.19
N VAL A 63 7.97 -8.48 -2.36
CA VAL A 63 9.08 -8.10 -1.48
C VAL A 63 9.35 -6.59 -1.56
N LYS A 64 9.44 -6.07 -2.79
CA LYS A 64 9.61 -4.63 -3.04
C LYS A 64 8.43 -3.83 -2.50
N ASP A 65 7.23 -4.38 -2.63
CA ASP A 65 6.03 -3.73 -2.18
C ASP A 65 5.95 -3.62 -0.67
N ALA A 66 6.35 -4.67 0.04
CA ALA A 66 6.48 -4.66 1.48
C ALA A 66 7.52 -3.63 1.95
N ALA A 67 8.67 -3.54 1.28
CA ALA A 67 9.70 -2.57 1.58
C ALA A 67 9.20 -1.11 1.41
N ILE A 68 8.52 -0.81 0.30
CA ILE A 68 7.91 0.51 0.06
C ILE A 68 6.86 0.80 1.13
N THR A 69 5.95 -0.14 1.45
CA THR A 69 4.93 0.08 2.48
C THR A 69 5.57 0.34 3.84
N ARG A 70 6.57 -0.45 4.22
CA ARG A 70 7.31 -0.27 5.48
C ARG A 70 7.90 1.13 5.57
N ARG A 71 8.53 1.62 4.49
CA ARG A 71 9.10 2.97 4.41
C ARG A 71 8.03 4.04 4.60
N GLU A 72 6.92 3.96 3.87
CA GLU A 72 5.89 5.00 3.93
C GLU A 72 5.11 4.99 5.25
N VAL A 73 4.82 3.81 5.80
CA VAL A 73 4.23 3.69 7.14
C VAL A 73 5.17 4.23 8.19
N ALA A 74 6.47 3.92 8.11
CA ALA A 74 7.45 4.45 9.05
C ALA A 74 7.57 5.97 8.99
N ARG A 75 7.56 6.53 7.77
CA ARG A 75 7.52 7.99 7.56
C ARG A 75 6.26 8.62 8.15
N LEU A 76 5.11 8.00 7.96
CA LEU A 76 3.84 8.51 8.48
C LEU A 76 3.82 8.52 10.02
N LEU A 77 4.21 7.40 10.62
CA LEU A 77 4.15 7.19 12.07
C LEU A 77 5.35 7.76 12.83
N GLY A 78 6.44 8.10 12.14
CA GLY A 78 7.69 8.54 12.75
C GLY A 78 8.54 7.42 13.37
N GLN A 79 8.13 6.16 13.19
CA GLN A 79 8.81 4.98 13.73
C GLN A 79 8.56 3.75 12.84
N ALA A 80 9.49 2.78 12.85
CA ALA A 80 9.33 1.57 12.06
C ALA A 80 8.14 0.72 12.57
N PRO A 81 7.25 0.24 11.68
CA PRO A 81 6.15 -0.61 12.11
C PRO A 81 6.65 -2.01 12.52
N PRO A 82 5.97 -2.68 13.46
CA PRO A 82 6.22 -4.08 13.76
C PRO A 82 6.09 -4.93 12.49
N ARG A 83 7.07 -5.82 12.28
CA ARG A 83 7.17 -6.60 11.05
C ARG A 83 5.94 -7.51 10.83
N ALA A 84 5.57 -8.29 11.85
CA ALA A 84 4.45 -9.22 11.79
C ALA A 84 3.11 -8.51 11.51
N ALA A 85 2.85 -7.38 12.19
CA ALA A 85 1.66 -6.55 11.95
C ALA A 85 1.58 -6.04 10.50
N LEU A 86 2.70 -5.52 9.97
CA LEU A 86 2.75 -5.02 8.59
C LEU A 86 2.55 -6.15 7.57
N GLU A 87 3.22 -7.28 7.75
CA GLU A 87 3.10 -8.44 6.87
C GLU A 87 1.67 -9.00 6.88
N THR A 88 1.06 -9.08 8.06
CA THR A 88 -0.35 -9.50 8.21
C THR A 88 -1.30 -8.56 7.48
N LEU A 89 -1.10 -7.24 7.63
CA LEU A 89 -1.86 -6.24 6.90
C LEU A 89 -1.70 -6.42 5.38
N LEU A 90 -0.46 -6.55 4.89
CA LEU A 90 -0.18 -6.71 3.47
C LEU A 90 -0.77 -8.00 2.89
N ASN A 91 -0.76 -9.10 3.64
CA ASN A 91 -1.33 -10.37 3.22
C ASN A 91 -2.86 -10.32 3.15
N ALA A 92 -3.52 -9.68 4.12
CA ALA A 92 -4.98 -9.52 4.12
C ALA A 92 -5.49 -8.70 2.91
N PHE A 93 -4.65 -7.82 2.34
CA PHE A 93 -4.99 -6.97 1.18
C PHE A 93 -4.25 -7.31 -0.10
N GLY A 94 -3.39 -8.33 -0.08
CA GLY A 94 -2.71 -8.85 -1.26
C GLY A 94 -3.73 -9.39 -2.24
N ARG A 95 -3.59 -9.08 -3.54
CA ARG A 95 -4.51 -9.54 -4.58
C ARG A 95 -4.43 -11.06 -4.80
N GLY A 96 -5.14 -11.82 -3.95
CA GLY A 96 -5.93 -12.99 -4.32
C GLY A 96 -5.24 -14.20 -4.94
N ASP A 97 -4.06 -14.61 -4.50
CA ASP A 97 -3.41 -15.82 -5.03
C ASP A 97 -2.66 -16.66 -4.01
N GLY A 98 -3.01 -16.57 -2.72
CA GLY A 98 -2.51 -17.54 -1.72
C GLY A 98 -0.98 -17.63 -1.65
N GLY A 99 -0.30 -16.46 -1.65
CA GLY A 99 1.12 -16.43 -1.33
C GLY A 99 1.41 -17.18 -0.03
N GLU A 100 2.55 -17.87 0.02
CA GLU A 100 3.00 -18.58 1.22
C GLU A 100 2.77 -17.71 2.46
N MET A 101 1.94 -18.28 3.34
CA MET A 101 1.52 -17.67 4.58
C MET A 101 2.74 -17.47 5.46
N TYR A 102 2.92 -16.27 6.00
CA TYR A 102 3.91 -16.10 7.07
C TYR A 102 3.44 -16.87 8.31
N PRO A 103 4.34 -17.58 9.02
CA PRO A 103 3.93 -18.61 9.97
C PRO A 103 3.11 -18.13 11.18
N ASP A 104 3.11 -16.82 11.48
CA ASP A 104 2.42 -16.25 12.65
C ASP A 104 1.80 -14.89 12.29
N PRO A 105 0.51 -14.83 11.92
CA PRO A 105 -0.16 -13.56 11.67
C PRO A 105 -0.45 -12.81 12.98
N ASP A 106 -0.14 -11.52 13.00
CA ASP A 106 -0.46 -10.59 14.09
C ASP A 106 -1.66 -9.72 13.69
N PHE A 107 -2.86 -10.27 13.82
CA PHE A 107 -4.10 -9.58 13.44
C PHE A 107 -4.40 -8.37 14.32
N ALA A 108 -4.13 -8.47 15.62
CA ALA A 108 -4.34 -7.39 16.56
C ALA A 108 -3.39 -6.23 16.25
N GLY A 109 -2.09 -6.51 16.07
CA GLY A 109 -1.11 -5.50 15.70
C GLY A 109 -1.36 -4.91 14.30
N ALA A 110 -1.85 -5.71 13.35
CA ALA A 110 -2.24 -5.19 12.03
C ALA A 110 -3.43 -4.21 12.11
N ALA A 111 -4.44 -4.54 12.92
CA ALA A 111 -5.59 -3.65 13.15
C ALA A 111 -5.17 -2.35 13.84
N ASP A 112 -4.31 -2.46 14.87
CA ASP A 112 -3.77 -1.32 15.58
C ASP A 112 -2.90 -0.44 14.66
N LEU A 113 -2.02 -1.04 13.86
CA LEU A 113 -1.19 -0.34 12.89
C LEU A 113 -2.03 0.45 11.87
N LEU A 114 -3.09 -0.17 11.35
CA LEU A 114 -4.04 0.49 10.45
C LEU A 114 -4.73 1.67 11.13
N PHE A 115 -5.15 1.51 12.39
CA PHE A 115 -5.81 2.57 13.14
C PHE A 115 -4.85 3.72 13.49
N GLN A 116 -3.60 3.43 13.85
CA GLN A 116 -2.56 4.44 14.05
C GLN A 116 -2.33 5.25 12.77
N ALA A 117 -2.21 4.58 11.61
CA ALA A 117 -2.05 5.22 10.31
C ALA A 117 -3.25 6.13 9.98
N TYR A 118 -4.48 5.63 10.21
CA TYR A 118 -5.72 6.40 10.05
C TYR A 118 -5.71 7.68 10.90
N ARG A 119 -5.48 7.55 12.21
CA ARG A 119 -5.45 8.69 13.14
C ARG A 119 -4.42 9.72 12.71
N ARG A 120 -3.24 9.28 12.28
CA ARG A 120 -2.17 10.16 11.83
C ARG A 120 -2.55 10.90 10.54
N PHE A 121 -3.26 10.24 9.63
CA PHE A 121 -3.73 10.85 8.39
C PHE A 121 -4.80 11.91 8.65
N CYS A 122 -5.76 11.64 9.55
CA CYS A 122 -6.85 12.56 9.91
C CYS A 122 -6.40 13.80 10.70
N GLN A 123 -5.17 13.83 11.21
CA GLN A 123 -4.58 15.05 11.78
C GLN A 123 -4.19 16.09 10.73
N ARG A 124 -4.19 15.72 9.45
CA ARG A 124 -3.88 16.63 8.34
C ARG A 124 -5.14 17.41 7.94
N PRO A 125 -5.01 18.62 7.38
CA PRO A 125 -6.15 19.31 6.78
C PRO A 125 -6.61 18.54 5.54
N LEU A 126 -7.72 17.82 5.66
CA LEU A 126 -8.32 17.00 4.61
C LEU A 126 -9.62 17.64 4.13
N ALA A 127 -9.93 17.49 2.83
CA ALA A 127 -11.27 17.81 2.36
C ALA A 127 -12.30 16.84 2.98
N PRO A 128 -13.55 17.26 3.25
CA PRO A 128 -14.58 16.37 3.81
C PRO A 128 -14.88 15.12 2.98
N THR A 129 -14.61 15.17 1.67
CA THR A 129 -14.71 14.01 0.77
C THR A 129 -13.59 13.02 1.00
N ASP A 130 -12.37 13.49 1.20
CA ASP A 130 -11.19 12.65 1.43
C ASP A 130 -11.28 11.98 2.80
N GLN A 131 -11.69 12.71 3.83
CA GLN A 131 -11.90 12.15 5.16
C GLN A 131 -12.91 10.98 5.13
N ARG A 132 -14.07 11.17 4.50
CA ARG A 132 -15.09 10.11 4.36
C ARG A 132 -14.58 8.90 3.55
N ALA A 133 -13.76 9.15 2.52
CA ALA A 133 -13.16 8.07 1.74
C ALA A 133 -12.17 7.25 2.58
N ILE A 134 -11.34 7.93 3.38
CA ILE A 134 -10.38 7.32 4.31
C ILE A 134 -11.10 6.51 5.39
N GLU A 135 -12.15 7.07 6.01
CA GLU A 135 -12.96 6.38 7.01
C GLU A 135 -13.56 5.08 6.45
N ARG A 136 -14.08 5.12 5.22
CA ARG A 136 -14.62 3.94 4.54
C ARG A 136 -13.54 2.91 4.20
N ASP A 137 -12.38 3.34 3.71
CA ASP A 137 -11.25 2.45 3.41
C ASP A 137 -10.78 1.74 4.69
N VAL A 138 -10.62 2.46 5.80
CA VAL A 138 -10.22 1.88 7.09
C VAL A 138 -11.27 0.91 7.62
N ALA A 139 -12.56 1.28 7.60
CA ALA A 139 -13.64 0.39 8.04
C ALA A 139 -13.69 -0.90 7.21
N TRP A 140 -13.59 -0.78 5.88
CA TRP A 140 -13.55 -1.93 4.98
C TRP A 140 -12.32 -2.81 5.26
N ARG A 141 -11.15 -2.21 5.46
CA ARG A 141 -9.93 -2.95 5.78
C ARG A 141 -10.03 -3.70 7.11
N LEU A 142 -10.55 -3.07 8.16
CA LEU A 142 -10.78 -3.74 9.45
C LEU A 142 -11.73 -4.93 9.30
N LEU A 143 -12.80 -4.80 8.51
CA LEU A 143 -13.72 -5.91 8.22
C LEU A 143 -13.01 -7.06 7.49
N VAL A 144 -12.23 -6.76 6.44
CA VAL A 144 -11.47 -7.78 5.69
C VAL A 144 -10.45 -8.46 6.58
N LEU A 145 -9.73 -7.71 7.41
CA LEU A 145 -8.75 -8.26 8.36
C LEU A 145 -9.42 -9.20 9.36
N GLY A 146 -10.59 -8.83 9.91
CA GLY A 146 -11.36 -9.69 10.80
C GLY A 146 -11.85 -10.97 10.12
N ARG A 147 -12.33 -10.89 8.87
CA ARG A 147 -12.70 -12.08 8.07
C ARG A 147 -11.49 -12.97 7.80
N TYR A 148 -10.37 -12.36 7.44
CA TYR A 148 -9.13 -13.08 7.20
C TYR A 148 -8.67 -13.77 8.49
N ALA A 149 -8.73 -13.12 9.65
CA ALA A 149 -8.43 -13.76 10.93
C ALA A 149 -9.33 -14.97 11.20
N ALA A 150 -10.64 -14.83 11.04
CA ALA A 150 -11.61 -15.91 11.29
C ALA A 150 -11.38 -17.15 10.41
N LEU A 151 -10.93 -16.98 9.17
CA LEU A 151 -10.59 -18.09 8.26
C LEU A 151 -9.31 -18.82 8.66
N HIS A 152 -8.46 -18.21 9.49
CA HIS A 152 -7.13 -18.71 9.84
C HIS A 152 -6.97 -19.00 11.34
N SER A 153 -7.97 -18.71 12.18
CA SER A 153 -8.01 -19.04 13.61
C SER A 153 -8.38 -20.50 13.92
N THR A 154 -8.55 -21.36 12.91
CA THR A 154 -9.01 -22.76 13.04
C THR A 154 -7.95 -23.80 12.65
N ARG A 155 -6.66 -23.52 12.84
CA ARG A 155 -5.58 -24.52 12.75
C ARG A 155 -4.79 -24.57 14.05
#